data_AF-A0A3M1F912-F1
#
_entry.id   AF-A0A3M1F912-F1
#
_cell.length_a   1.000
_cell.length_b   1.000
_cell.length_c   1.000
_cell.angle_alpha   90.00
_cell.angle_beta   90.00
_cell.angle_gamma   90.00
#
_symmetry.space_group_name_H-M   'P 1'
#
loop_
_entity.id
_entity.type
_entity.pdbx_description
1 polymer ?
#
loop_
_entity_poly.entity_id
_entity_poly.type
_entity_poly.pdbx_seq_one_letter_code
_entity_poly.pdbx_strand_id
1 'polypeptide(L)'
;MQPGIVAIKFEEGVEVSLAQPGKPLPGATFFVSDSIDLSDFEAYLSSAGLLRVARTFARRSPEEWDELHRRLARQGTRPVPNLNRHFTLFFPEEADTRTIARHLRSFSFISDAVASEVVPPPVEYPDDPQAIDAVTSGQWYLFRTKVSEAWKVSDGSNVVIADCDAGFELTHSDLSGNFLPELQEDFGNPGDDVQDGVYESHGTAVMGILAAMSNSSGIAGAAH
;
A
#
# COMPACT_ATOMS: atom_id res chain seq x y z
N MET A 1 -16.70 9.63 -8.06
CA MET A 1 -16.08 10.92 -7.68
C MET A 1 -15.30 10.64 -6.42
N GLN A 2 -13.97 10.67 -6.51
CA GLN A 2 -13.07 10.34 -5.40
C GLN A 2 -12.68 11.62 -4.67
N PRO A 3 -12.58 11.60 -3.33
CA PRO A 3 -12.16 12.77 -2.56
C PRO A 3 -10.71 13.15 -2.92
N GLY A 4 -10.37 14.42 -2.77
CA GLY A 4 -8.97 14.85 -2.81
C GLY A 4 -8.22 14.29 -1.61
N ILE A 5 -7.04 13.68 -1.83
CA ILE A 5 -6.26 13.04 -0.76
C ILE A 5 -4.91 13.73 -0.61
N VAL A 6 -4.53 14.00 0.64
CA VAL A 6 -3.16 14.41 1.01
C VAL A 6 -2.65 13.49 2.11
N ALA A 7 -1.56 12.78 1.83
CA ALA A 7 -0.84 12.01 2.83
C ALA A 7 0.15 12.91 3.55
N ILE A 8 0.14 12.91 4.88
CA ILE A 8 1.07 13.67 5.72
C ILE A 8 1.88 12.74 6.63
N LYS A 9 3.09 13.18 6.97
CA LYS A 9 3.97 12.51 7.91
C LYS A 9 4.51 13.52 8.93
N PHE A 10 4.21 13.30 10.20
CA PHE A 10 4.75 14.12 11.28
C PHE A 10 6.24 13.87 11.50
N GLU A 11 6.96 14.85 12.04
CA GLU A 11 8.36 14.74 12.44
C GLU A 11 8.59 13.66 13.51
N GLU A 12 9.84 13.21 13.64
CA GLU A 12 10.20 12.25 14.70
C GLU A 12 10.01 12.90 16.08
N GLY A 13 9.48 12.16 17.05
CA GLY A 13 9.20 12.68 18.39
C GLY A 13 7.92 13.52 18.51
N VAL A 14 7.21 13.78 17.40
CA VAL A 14 5.88 14.40 17.42
C VAL A 14 4.82 13.31 17.58
N GLU A 15 4.25 13.20 18.78
CA GLU A 15 3.21 12.22 19.09
C GLU A 15 1.82 12.76 18.79
N VAL A 16 1.13 12.12 17.84
CA VAL A 16 -0.20 12.52 17.38
C VAL A 16 -1.22 11.41 17.56
N SER A 17 -2.34 11.75 18.18
CA SER A 17 -3.51 10.90 18.37
C SER A 17 -4.75 11.54 17.73
N LEU A 18 -5.77 10.74 17.43
CA LEU A 18 -7.03 11.24 16.85
C LEU A 18 -8.13 11.19 17.90
N ALA A 19 -8.84 12.31 18.06
CA ALA A 19 -9.93 12.46 19.01
C ALA A 19 -11.12 11.53 18.74
N GLN A 20 -11.58 11.51 17.48
CA GLN A 20 -12.69 10.70 17.00
C GLN A 20 -12.40 10.28 15.56
N PRO A 21 -11.69 9.15 15.35
CA PRO A 21 -11.35 8.70 14.01
C PRO A 21 -12.63 8.47 13.17
N GLY A 22 -12.64 8.98 11.94
CA GLY A 22 -13.68 8.65 10.95
C GLY A 22 -14.96 9.49 10.96
N LYS A 23 -15.13 10.50 11.83
CA LYS A 23 -16.27 11.44 11.72
C LYS A 23 -15.95 12.61 10.79
N PRO A 24 -16.91 13.07 9.96
CA PRO A 24 -16.78 14.33 9.24
C PRO A 24 -16.48 15.49 10.19
N LEU A 25 -15.63 16.43 9.79
CA LEU A 25 -15.41 17.64 10.59
C LEU A 25 -16.74 18.35 10.89
N PRO A 26 -16.92 18.85 12.13
CA PRO A 26 -15.88 19.21 13.09
C PRO A 26 -15.45 18.09 14.07
N GLY A 27 -15.77 16.80 13.81
CA GLY A 27 -15.57 15.73 14.79
C GLY A 27 -14.16 15.14 14.95
N ALA A 28 -13.27 15.20 13.95
CA ALA A 28 -11.96 14.57 14.00
C ALA A 28 -10.83 15.61 14.19
N THR A 29 -10.48 15.87 15.43
CA THR A 29 -9.35 16.75 15.81
C THR A 29 -8.09 15.91 16.04
N PHE A 30 -6.93 16.46 15.69
CA PHE A 30 -5.65 15.90 16.12
C PHE A 30 -5.47 16.25 17.61
N PHE A 31 -5.03 15.31 18.43
CA PHE A 31 -4.57 15.57 19.78
C PHE A 31 -3.07 15.30 19.81
N VAL A 32 -2.27 16.32 20.09
CA VAL A 32 -0.83 16.19 20.27
C VAL A 32 -0.45 16.55 21.70
N SER A 33 0.56 15.83 22.20
CA SER A 33 1.15 15.94 23.53
C SER A 33 1.61 17.37 23.88
N ASP A 34 1.79 17.62 25.18
CA ASP A 34 1.96 18.89 25.91
C ASP A 34 2.98 19.95 25.39
N SER A 35 3.60 19.78 24.23
CA SER A 35 4.75 20.57 23.77
C SER A 35 4.63 21.30 22.43
N ILE A 36 3.57 21.08 21.64
CA ILE A 36 3.41 21.72 20.30
C ILE A 36 2.00 22.31 20.15
N ASP A 37 1.94 23.58 19.76
CA ASP A 37 0.69 24.25 19.39
C ASP A 37 0.30 23.91 17.95
N LEU A 38 -0.88 23.31 17.76
CA LEU A 38 -1.43 22.95 16.46
C LEU A 38 -2.51 23.92 15.95
N SER A 39 -2.81 25.00 16.68
CA SER A 39 -3.96 25.87 16.38
C SER A 39 -3.95 26.38 14.94
N ASP A 40 -2.79 26.83 14.45
CA ASP A 40 -2.65 27.33 13.07
C ASP A 40 -2.82 26.22 12.03
N PHE A 41 -2.36 25.01 12.34
CA PHE A 41 -2.49 23.84 11.47
C PHE A 41 -3.95 23.37 11.37
N GLU A 42 -4.66 23.31 12.50
CA GLU A 42 -6.07 22.96 12.54
C GLU A 42 -6.94 24.03 11.86
N ALA A 43 -6.64 25.31 12.10
CA ALA A 43 -7.30 26.42 11.43
C ALA A 43 -7.09 26.35 9.91
N TYR A 44 -5.86 26.07 9.46
CA TYR A 44 -5.57 25.90 8.05
C TYR A 44 -6.35 24.73 7.44
N LEU A 45 -6.31 23.54 8.06
CA LEU A 45 -7.05 22.36 7.60
C LEU A 45 -8.56 22.62 7.50
N SER A 46 -9.14 23.32 8.50
CA SER A 46 -10.54 23.72 8.46
C SER A 46 -10.82 24.69 7.32
N SER A 47 -9.94 25.66 7.06
CA SER A 47 -10.09 26.63 5.96
C SER A 47 -9.93 25.99 4.58
N ALA A 48 -9.10 24.95 4.48
CA ALA A 48 -8.89 24.15 3.28
C ALA A 48 -10.04 23.16 3.03
N GLY A 49 -11.05 23.12 3.89
CA GLY A 49 -12.24 22.27 3.73
C GLY A 49 -12.00 20.81 4.06
N LEU A 50 -11.08 20.48 4.97
CA LEU A 50 -10.84 19.11 5.40
C LEU A 50 -12.17 18.42 5.76
N LEU A 51 -12.42 17.24 5.19
CA LEU A 51 -13.62 16.45 5.44
C LEU A 51 -13.38 15.42 6.54
N ARG A 52 -12.25 14.72 6.45
CA ARG A 52 -11.90 13.60 7.33
C ARG A 52 -10.39 13.47 7.46
N VAL A 53 -9.95 12.98 8.62
CA VAL A 53 -8.60 12.46 8.84
C VAL A 53 -8.66 10.99 9.24
N ALA A 54 -7.70 10.20 8.76
CA ALA A 54 -7.47 8.82 9.21
C ALA A 54 -5.98 8.56 9.43
N ARG A 55 -5.66 7.57 10.26
CA ARG A 55 -4.32 6.98 10.24
C ARG A 55 -4.14 6.26 8.91
N THR A 56 -2.98 6.41 8.27
CA THR A 56 -2.70 5.73 7.01
C THR A 56 -2.59 4.21 7.22
N PHE A 57 -1.96 3.79 8.33
CA PHE A 57 -1.78 2.38 8.69
C PHE A 57 -2.70 2.03 9.86
N ALA A 58 -3.98 1.77 9.58
CA ALA A 58 -5.01 1.60 10.61
C ALA A 58 -5.26 0.13 11.04
N ARG A 59 -4.64 -0.85 10.36
CA ARG A 59 -4.86 -2.28 10.63
C ARG A 59 -4.41 -2.74 12.01
N ARG A 60 -3.42 -2.08 12.58
CA ARG A 60 -2.95 -2.32 13.95
C ARG A 60 -3.22 -1.10 14.81
N SER A 61 -3.41 -1.33 16.10
CA SER A 61 -3.49 -0.22 17.06
C SER A 61 -2.16 0.55 17.09
N PRO A 62 -2.17 1.82 17.52
CA PRO A 62 -0.93 2.57 17.68
C PRO A 62 0.10 1.85 18.57
N GLU A 63 -0.36 1.24 19.65
CA GLU A 63 0.49 0.50 20.59
C GLU A 63 1.12 -0.75 19.95
N GLU A 64 0.37 -1.45 19.09
CA GLU A 64 0.88 -2.59 18.34
C GLU A 64 1.93 -2.17 17.30
N TRP A 65 1.74 -1.02 16.64
CA TRP A 65 2.76 -0.45 15.75
C TRP A 65 4.00 -0.01 16.51
N ASP A 66 3.87 0.61 17.67
CA ASP A 66 5.01 1.03 18.50
C ASP A 66 5.79 -0.17 19.04
N GLU A 67 5.10 -1.25 19.43
CA GLU A 67 5.76 -2.51 19.82
C GLU A 67 6.49 -3.14 18.64
N LEU A 68 5.87 -3.19 17.46
CA LEU A 68 6.53 -3.72 16.26
C LEU A 68 7.75 -2.90 15.88
N HIS A 69 7.63 -1.58 15.86
CA HIS A 69 8.74 -0.66 15.58
C HIS A 69 9.90 -0.89 16.56
N ARG A 70 9.63 -0.94 17.88
CA ARG A 70 10.65 -1.20 18.90
C ARG A 70 11.29 -2.58 18.74
N ARG A 71 10.51 -3.61 18.42
CA ARG A 71 10.99 -4.97 18.20
C ARG A 71 11.93 -5.05 17.00
N LEU A 72 11.52 -4.48 15.86
CA LEU A 72 12.32 -4.48 14.63
C LEU A 72 13.57 -3.61 14.77
N ALA A 73 13.47 -2.45 15.43
CA ALA A 73 14.61 -1.57 15.66
C ALA A 73 15.71 -2.24 16.50
N ARG A 74 15.37 -3.20 17.37
CA ARG A 74 16.34 -4.00 18.14
C ARG A 74 17.00 -5.12 17.32
N GLN A 75 16.34 -5.60 16.27
CA GLN A 75 16.79 -6.75 15.46
C GLN A 75 17.53 -6.34 14.19
N GLY A 76 17.27 -5.13 13.68
CA GLY A 76 17.80 -4.66 12.41
C GLY A 76 19.05 -3.79 12.53
N THR A 77 19.79 -3.71 11.43
CA THR A 77 20.85 -2.70 11.21
C THR A 77 20.36 -1.48 10.43
N ARG A 78 19.08 -1.48 10.02
CA ARG A 78 18.45 -0.41 9.24
C ARG A 78 17.43 0.36 10.10
N PRO A 79 17.26 1.68 9.87
CA PRO A 79 16.18 2.43 10.47
C PRO A 79 14.82 1.81 10.12
N VAL A 80 13.99 1.58 11.14
CA VAL A 80 12.62 1.10 10.98
C VAL A 80 11.71 2.33 11.00
N PRO A 81 10.83 2.54 10.02
CA PRO A 81 9.91 3.67 10.06
C PRO A 81 8.92 3.51 11.23
N ASN A 82 8.59 4.61 11.90
CA ASN A 82 7.45 4.64 12.82
C ASN A 82 6.18 4.97 12.00
N LEU A 83 5.31 3.96 11.83
CA LEU A 83 4.11 4.08 11.00
C LEU A 83 3.02 4.94 11.66
N ASN A 84 3.05 5.13 12.98
CA ASN A 84 2.07 5.97 13.70
C ASN A 84 2.13 7.46 13.34
N ARG A 85 3.19 7.88 12.65
CA ARG A 85 3.38 9.26 12.18
C ARG A 85 2.66 9.58 10.87
N HIS A 86 2.06 8.60 10.21
CA HIS A 86 1.44 8.76 8.88
C HIS A 86 -0.08 8.90 8.99
N PHE A 87 -0.60 9.96 8.39
CA PHE A 87 -2.02 10.25 8.34
C PHE A 87 -2.46 10.59 6.93
N THR A 88 -3.69 10.19 6.61
CA THR A 88 -4.35 10.49 5.34
C THR A 88 -5.44 11.52 5.60
N LEU A 89 -5.34 12.64 4.91
CA LEU A 89 -6.30 13.75 4.93
C LEU A 89 -7.20 13.65 3.70
N PHE A 90 -8.51 13.80 3.91
CA PHE A 90 -9.52 13.73 2.87
C PHE A 90 -10.21 15.09 2.72
N PHE A 91 -10.20 15.61 1.50
CA PHE A 91 -10.74 16.89 1.08
C PHE A 91 -11.82 16.69 0.01
N PRO A 92 -12.60 17.74 -0.31
CA PRO A 92 -13.47 17.73 -1.48
C PRO A 92 -12.68 17.42 -2.76
N GLU A 93 -13.34 16.86 -3.77
CA GLU A 93 -12.73 16.46 -5.05
C GLU A 93 -12.08 17.66 -5.77
N GLU A 94 -12.69 18.83 -5.64
CA GLU A 94 -12.25 20.09 -6.25
C GLU A 94 -11.10 20.78 -5.50
N ALA A 95 -10.66 20.24 -4.35
CA ALA A 95 -9.61 20.84 -3.56
C ALA A 95 -8.26 20.79 -4.30
N ASP A 96 -7.51 21.89 -4.27
CA ASP A 96 -6.13 21.93 -4.78
C ASP A 96 -5.19 21.23 -3.78
N THR A 97 -5.20 19.90 -3.80
CA THR A 97 -4.42 19.03 -2.92
C THR A 97 -2.92 19.29 -3.03
N ARG A 98 -2.42 19.70 -4.20
CA ARG A 98 -1.00 20.04 -4.40
C ARG A 98 -0.62 21.31 -3.64
N THR A 99 -1.47 22.33 -3.67
CA THR A 99 -1.25 23.56 -2.89
C THR A 99 -1.43 23.33 -1.40
N ILE A 100 -2.42 22.53 -1.01
CA ILE A 100 -2.62 22.11 0.38
C ILE A 100 -1.37 21.39 0.90
N ALA A 101 -0.90 20.37 0.19
CA ALA A 101 0.30 19.61 0.55
C ALA A 101 1.53 20.54 0.72
N ARG A 102 1.72 21.50 -0.20
CA ARG A 102 2.84 22.45 -0.14
C ARG A 102 2.76 23.35 1.11
N HIS A 103 1.57 23.81 1.47
CA HIS A 103 1.38 24.63 2.67
C HIS A 103 1.58 23.79 3.94
N LEU A 104 1.09 22.56 3.97
CA LEU A 104 1.27 21.66 5.12
C LEU A 104 2.76 21.36 5.41
N ARG A 105 3.62 21.28 4.39
CA ARG A 105 5.08 21.16 4.55
C ARG A 105 5.75 22.38 5.22
N SER A 106 5.05 23.51 5.35
CA SER A 106 5.61 24.70 6.01
C SER A 106 5.56 24.63 7.53
N PHE A 107 4.74 23.73 8.10
CA PHE A 107 4.71 23.49 9.54
C PHE A 107 5.93 22.68 9.97
N SER A 108 6.65 23.16 10.98
CA SER A 108 7.92 22.56 11.43
C SER A 108 7.80 21.14 11.97
N PHE A 109 6.59 20.69 12.31
CA PHE A 109 6.30 19.34 12.79
C PHE A 109 5.79 18.40 11.69
N ILE A 110 5.72 18.85 10.43
CA ILE A 110 5.37 18.05 9.26
C ILE A 110 6.64 17.78 8.45
N SER A 111 7.10 16.53 8.49
CA SER A 111 8.29 16.08 7.73
C SER A 111 7.98 15.89 6.24
N ASP A 112 6.75 15.51 5.91
CA ASP A 112 6.32 15.33 4.52
C ASP A 112 4.81 15.55 4.36
N ALA A 113 4.41 16.05 3.20
CA ALA A 113 3.00 16.13 2.81
C ALA A 113 2.88 16.03 1.28
N VAL A 114 2.16 15.03 0.79
CA VAL A 114 2.08 14.69 -0.64
C VAL A 114 0.63 14.59 -1.05
N ALA A 115 0.27 15.27 -2.14
CA ALA A 115 -1.02 15.05 -2.80
C ALA A 115 -1.02 13.64 -3.41
N SER A 116 -1.98 12.81 -3.01
CA SER A 116 -2.12 11.49 -3.63
C SER A 116 -2.77 11.65 -4.98
N GLU A 117 -2.09 11.18 -6.02
CA GLU A 117 -2.64 11.11 -7.37
C GLU A 117 -3.06 9.66 -7.63
N VAL A 118 -4.20 9.48 -8.29
CA VAL A 118 -4.62 8.15 -8.73
C VAL A 118 -3.67 7.74 -9.85
N VAL A 119 -2.81 6.76 -9.57
CA VAL A 119 -1.98 6.12 -10.59
C VAL A 119 -2.71 4.85 -11.00
N PRO A 120 -3.41 4.81 -12.15
CA PRO A 120 -3.95 3.54 -12.62
C PRO A 120 -2.79 2.57 -12.90
N PRO A 121 -3.01 1.25 -12.74
CA PRO A 121 -2.01 0.29 -13.19
C PRO A 121 -1.67 0.57 -14.66
N PRO A 122 -0.40 0.42 -15.08
CA PRO A 122 -0.03 0.61 -16.47
C PRO A 122 -0.79 -0.41 -17.34
N VAL A 123 -1.82 0.05 -18.06
CA VAL A 123 -2.63 -0.80 -18.97
C VAL A 123 -2.02 -0.82 -20.38
N GLU A 124 -0.70 -0.89 -20.49
CA GLU A 124 -0.03 -1.01 -21.78
C GLU A 124 -0.04 -2.47 -22.24
N TYR A 125 -0.90 -2.78 -23.21
CA TYR A 125 -0.80 -4.03 -23.95
C TYR A 125 0.37 -3.91 -24.94
N PRO A 126 1.26 -4.91 -25.04
CA PRO A 126 2.29 -4.90 -26.08
C PRO A 126 1.64 -4.82 -27.47
N ASP A 127 2.00 -3.79 -28.24
CA ASP A 127 1.53 -3.53 -29.61
C ASP A 127 2.43 -4.17 -30.67
N ASP A 128 3.42 -4.96 -30.25
CA ASP A 128 4.34 -5.69 -31.11
C ASP A 128 3.61 -6.88 -31.80
N PRO A 129 3.54 -6.91 -33.15
CA PRO A 129 2.93 -8.01 -33.88
C PRO A 129 3.56 -9.39 -33.60
N GLN A 130 4.80 -9.44 -33.11
CA GLN A 130 5.50 -10.68 -32.73
C GLN A 130 5.25 -11.10 -31.27
N ALA A 131 4.65 -10.26 -30.42
CA ALA A 131 4.21 -10.66 -29.08
C ALA A 131 3.10 -11.73 -29.11
N ILE A 132 2.53 -11.98 -30.29
CA ILE A 132 1.46 -12.95 -30.54
C ILE A 132 2.01 -14.23 -31.20
N ASP A 133 3.30 -14.30 -31.51
CA ASP A 133 3.82 -15.46 -32.26
C ASP A 133 4.16 -16.63 -31.33
N ALA A 134 3.41 -17.70 -31.53
CA ALA A 134 3.35 -18.90 -30.73
C ALA A 134 4.66 -19.68 -30.82
N VAL A 135 5.48 -19.66 -29.77
CA VAL A 135 6.62 -20.57 -29.65
C VAL A 135 6.60 -21.30 -28.31
N THR A 136 5.88 -22.43 -28.35
CA THR A 136 6.06 -23.67 -27.59
C THR A 136 5.91 -23.61 -26.06
N SER A 137 4.86 -24.31 -25.57
CA SER A 137 4.70 -24.77 -24.17
C SER A 137 4.18 -23.78 -23.12
N GLY A 138 3.34 -22.81 -23.51
CA GLY A 138 2.50 -22.02 -22.58
C GLY A 138 3.21 -20.99 -21.68
N GLN A 139 4.50 -21.17 -21.39
CA GLN A 139 5.29 -20.31 -20.50
C GLN A 139 6.71 -20.06 -21.04
N TRP A 140 6.81 -19.52 -22.25
CA TRP A 140 8.09 -19.27 -22.94
C TRP A 140 9.09 -18.45 -22.10
N TYR A 141 8.58 -17.56 -21.24
CA TYR A 141 9.40 -16.68 -20.40
C TYR A 141 10.27 -17.48 -19.44
N LEU A 142 9.76 -18.56 -18.83
CA LEU A 142 10.53 -19.42 -17.92
C LEU A 142 11.76 -20.04 -18.61
N PHE A 143 11.61 -20.42 -19.88
CA PHE A 143 12.73 -20.92 -20.68
C PHE A 143 13.74 -19.81 -20.99
N ARG A 144 13.25 -18.64 -21.44
CA ARG A 144 14.12 -17.51 -21.79
C ARG A 144 14.91 -16.95 -20.60
N THR A 145 14.34 -16.99 -19.40
CA THR A 145 14.99 -16.54 -18.17
C THR A 145 15.68 -17.68 -17.42
N LYS A 146 15.72 -18.89 -17.98
CA LYS A 146 16.39 -20.08 -17.43
C LYS A 146 15.93 -20.47 -16.02
N VAL A 147 14.66 -20.22 -15.70
CA VAL A 147 14.10 -20.48 -14.37
C VAL A 147 14.17 -21.98 -14.01
N SER A 148 14.02 -22.87 -14.99
CA SER A 148 14.18 -24.32 -14.78
C SER A 148 15.59 -24.75 -14.34
N GLU A 149 16.62 -23.95 -14.65
CA GLU A 149 17.96 -24.14 -14.09
C GLU A 149 18.05 -23.63 -12.65
N ALA A 150 17.38 -22.51 -12.34
CA ALA A 150 17.31 -21.95 -11.00
C ALA A 150 16.62 -22.88 -10.00
N TRP A 151 15.51 -23.54 -10.38
CA TRP A 151 14.80 -24.51 -9.54
C TRP A 151 15.63 -25.72 -9.10
N LYS A 152 16.73 -26.04 -9.81
CA LYS A 152 17.67 -27.08 -9.35
C LYS A 152 18.47 -26.65 -8.11
N VAL A 153 18.47 -25.36 -7.81
CA VAL A 153 19.18 -24.74 -6.67
C VAL A 153 18.18 -24.24 -5.62
N SER A 154 17.11 -23.56 -6.04
CA SER A 154 16.05 -23.05 -5.18
C SER A 154 14.78 -22.78 -5.98
N ASP A 155 13.63 -23.07 -5.39
CA ASP A 155 12.29 -22.75 -5.89
C ASP A 155 11.68 -21.52 -5.23
N GLY A 156 12.42 -20.85 -4.33
CA GLY A 156 11.88 -19.72 -3.56
C GLY A 156 11.21 -20.12 -2.25
N SER A 157 11.26 -21.39 -1.85
CA SER A 157 10.82 -21.84 -0.54
C SER A 157 11.32 -20.96 0.61
N ASN A 158 10.42 -20.59 1.53
CA ASN A 158 10.66 -19.70 2.68
C ASN A 158 10.98 -18.23 2.32
N VAL A 159 10.80 -17.82 1.07
CA VAL A 159 10.84 -16.42 0.65
C VAL A 159 9.41 -15.90 0.56
N VAL A 160 9.14 -14.75 1.19
CA VAL A 160 7.87 -14.04 1.04
C VAL A 160 8.03 -12.99 -0.06
N ILE A 161 7.14 -13.02 -1.05
CA ILE A 161 7.02 -12.00 -2.09
C ILE A 161 5.78 -11.16 -1.77
N ALA A 162 5.93 -9.83 -1.74
CA ALA A 162 4.81 -8.90 -1.61
C ALA A 162 4.56 -8.28 -2.98
N ASP A 163 3.34 -8.44 -3.50
CA ASP A 163 2.87 -7.79 -4.71
C ASP A 163 1.91 -6.65 -4.33
N CYS A 164 2.14 -5.47 -4.90
CA CYS A 164 1.34 -4.27 -4.65
C CYS A 164 0.55 -3.96 -5.91
N ASP A 165 -0.58 -4.64 -6.06
CA ASP A 165 -1.45 -4.56 -7.24
C ASP A 165 -2.88 -4.13 -6.84
N ALA A 166 -3.80 -4.13 -7.80
CA ALA A 166 -5.17 -3.66 -7.66
C ALA A 166 -6.16 -4.82 -7.43
N GLY A 167 -5.72 -5.85 -6.71
CA GLY A 167 -6.54 -6.95 -6.17
C GLY A 167 -6.01 -8.35 -6.52
N PHE A 168 -6.53 -9.38 -5.85
CA PHE A 168 -6.11 -10.78 -6.03
C PHE A 168 -7.26 -11.78 -5.82
N GLU A 169 -7.38 -12.82 -6.65
CA GLU A 169 -8.28 -13.97 -6.46
C GLU A 169 -7.62 -14.99 -5.52
N LEU A 170 -7.91 -14.88 -4.23
CA LEU A 170 -7.30 -15.71 -3.19
C LEU A 170 -7.67 -17.21 -3.30
N THR A 171 -8.78 -17.52 -3.96
CA THR A 171 -9.28 -18.89 -4.14
C THR A 171 -8.84 -19.55 -5.45
N HIS A 172 -8.02 -18.90 -6.26
CA HIS A 172 -7.56 -19.47 -7.52
C HIS A 172 -6.83 -20.81 -7.25
N SER A 173 -7.21 -21.86 -7.98
CA SER A 173 -6.76 -23.23 -7.72
C SER A 173 -5.25 -23.40 -7.84
N ASP A 174 -4.59 -22.51 -8.58
CA ASP A 174 -3.15 -22.51 -8.82
C ASP A 174 -2.35 -21.61 -7.86
N LEU A 175 -3.03 -20.82 -7.02
CA LEU A 175 -2.40 -19.83 -6.14
C LEU A 175 -2.75 -20.02 -4.66
N SER A 176 -3.92 -20.58 -4.35
CA SER A 176 -4.46 -20.69 -2.99
C SER A 176 -3.51 -21.37 -1.98
N GLY A 177 -2.60 -22.24 -2.42
CA GLY A 177 -1.59 -22.86 -1.56
C GLY A 177 -0.39 -21.95 -1.21
N ASN A 178 -0.17 -20.89 -1.99
CA ASN A 178 0.98 -19.97 -1.87
C ASN A 178 0.59 -18.59 -1.33
N PHE A 179 -0.70 -18.25 -1.24
CA PHE A 179 -1.15 -17.04 -0.57
C PHE A 179 -0.96 -17.12 0.96
N LEU A 180 -0.63 -15.97 1.56
CA LEU A 180 -0.56 -15.76 3.01
C LEU A 180 -1.63 -14.74 3.41
N PRO A 181 -2.91 -15.15 3.61
CA PRO A 181 -4.02 -14.24 3.87
C PRO A 181 -3.80 -13.35 5.10
N GLU A 182 -3.01 -13.81 6.09
CA GLU A 182 -2.66 -13.03 7.26
C GLU A 182 -1.75 -11.82 6.96
N LEU A 183 -1.15 -11.75 5.77
CA LEU A 183 -0.30 -10.65 5.32
C LEU A 183 -0.94 -9.74 4.27
N GLN A 184 -2.19 -10.01 3.85
CA GLN A 184 -2.89 -9.17 2.88
C GLN A 184 -3.23 -7.79 3.46
N GLU A 185 -3.28 -6.78 2.59
CA GLU A 185 -3.67 -5.42 2.95
C GLU A 185 -4.36 -4.76 1.75
N ASP A 186 -5.50 -4.10 1.98
CA ASP A 186 -6.08 -3.16 1.01
C ASP A 186 -5.81 -1.72 1.48
N PHE A 187 -5.05 -0.98 0.68
CA PHE A 187 -4.74 0.44 0.94
C PHE A 187 -5.73 1.39 0.25
N GLY A 188 -6.61 0.87 -0.61
CA GLY A 188 -7.59 1.61 -1.41
C GLY A 188 -8.94 1.80 -0.71
N ASN A 189 -9.48 0.75 -0.09
CA ASN A 189 -10.76 0.80 0.62
C ASN A 189 -10.64 0.42 2.11
N PRO A 190 -11.53 0.97 2.97
CA PRO A 190 -11.63 0.54 4.35
C PRO A 190 -12.31 -0.84 4.44
N GLY A 191 -11.49 -1.86 4.64
CA GLY A 191 -11.88 -3.27 4.74
C GLY A 191 -10.83 -4.07 4.01
N ASP A 192 -10.09 -4.94 4.69
CA ASP A 192 -8.91 -5.66 4.16
C ASP A 192 -9.26 -6.71 3.07
N ASP A 193 -10.24 -6.45 2.22
CA ASP A 193 -10.70 -7.32 1.15
C ASP A 193 -9.97 -7.03 -0.15
N VAL A 194 -8.82 -7.68 -0.32
CA VAL A 194 -8.02 -7.55 -1.55
C VAL A 194 -8.70 -8.19 -2.78
N GLN A 195 -9.88 -8.80 -2.66
CA GLN A 195 -10.60 -9.42 -3.78
C GLN A 195 -11.59 -8.47 -4.47
N ASP A 196 -11.84 -7.26 -3.92
CA ASP A 196 -12.83 -6.32 -4.46
C ASP A 196 -12.26 -5.32 -5.48
N GLY A 197 -10.96 -5.45 -5.78
CA GLY A 197 -10.23 -4.53 -6.63
C GLY A 197 -10.68 -4.55 -8.09
N VAL A 198 -10.76 -3.37 -8.70
CA VAL A 198 -11.23 -3.17 -10.10
C VAL A 198 -10.36 -3.90 -11.13
N TYR A 199 -9.11 -4.18 -10.79
CA TYR A 199 -8.16 -4.90 -11.63
C TYR A 199 -7.64 -6.17 -10.94
N GLU A 200 -8.48 -6.85 -10.17
CA GLU A 200 -8.13 -8.10 -9.48
C GLU A 200 -7.47 -9.12 -10.43
N SER A 201 -8.03 -9.34 -11.63
CA SER A 201 -7.43 -10.23 -12.62
C SER A 201 -5.99 -9.88 -13.04
N HIS A 202 -5.59 -8.60 -12.95
CA HIS A 202 -4.21 -8.17 -13.23
C HIS A 202 -3.27 -8.66 -12.13
N GLY A 203 -3.58 -8.36 -10.86
CA GLY A 203 -2.78 -8.82 -9.73
C GLY A 203 -2.75 -10.35 -9.62
N THR A 204 -3.87 -11.03 -9.90
CA THR A 204 -3.91 -12.50 -9.99
C THR A 204 -3.00 -13.05 -11.08
N ALA A 205 -2.95 -12.42 -12.26
CA ALA A 205 -2.06 -12.82 -13.33
C ALA A 205 -0.58 -12.58 -12.99
N VAL A 206 -0.25 -11.45 -12.37
CA VAL A 206 1.10 -11.14 -11.88
C VAL A 206 1.52 -12.17 -10.83
N MET A 207 0.65 -12.46 -9.85
CA MET A 207 0.91 -13.48 -8.83
C MET A 207 1.07 -14.88 -9.44
N GLY A 208 0.33 -15.20 -10.51
CA GLY A 208 0.52 -16.43 -11.29
C GLY A 208 1.93 -16.58 -11.85
N ILE A 209 2.47 -15.51 -12.45
CA ILE A 209 3.85 -15.50 -12.97
C ILE A 209 4.87 -15.60 -11.83
N LEU A 210 4.60 -14.96 -10.68
CA LEU A 210 5.50 -14.97 -9.53
C LEU A 210 5.53 -16.33 -8.83
N ALA A 211 4.35 -16.88 -8.47
CA ALA A 211 4.24 -17.92 -7.46
C ALA A 211 3.07 -18.90 -7.66
N ALA A 212 2.60 -19.14 -8.88
CA ALA A 212 1.70 -20.27 -9.14
C ALA A 212 2.35 -21.60 -8.73
N MET A 213 1.56 -22.48 -8.13
CA MET A 213 2.01 -23.78 -7.64
C MET A 213 2.42 -24.70 -8.79
N SER A 214 3.49 -25.48 -8.60
CA SER A 214 3.86 -26.54 -9.55
C SER A 214 3.02 -27.81 -9.32
N ASN A 215 1.75 -27.79 -9.75
CA ASN A 215 0.73 -28.80 -9.39
C ASN A 215 0.14 -29.60 -10.57
N SER A 216 0.73 -29.49 -11.77
CA SER A 216 0.25 -30.11 -13.03
C SER A 216 -1.09 -29.57 -13.56
N SER A 217 -1.56 -28.44 -13.05
CA SER A 217 -2.64 -27.62 -13.60
C SER A 217 -2.09 -26.24 -13.94
N GLY A 218 -2.83 -25.46 -14.76
CA GLY A 218 -2.52 -24.05 -15.01
C GLY A 218 -1.08 -23.80 -15.48
N ILE A 219 -0.35 -23.01 -14.70
CA ILE A 219 1.03 -22.56 -14.96
C ILE A 219 1.91 -22.77 -13.72
N ALA A 220 3.24 -22.75 -13.87
CA ALA A 220 4.17 -22.69 -12.75
C ALA A 220 4.74 -21.28 -12.55
N GLY A 221 4.69 -20.76 -11.34
CA GLY A 221 5.31 -19.49 -10.98
C GLY A 221 6.83 -19.59 -10.97
N ALA A 222 7.53 -18.47 -11.13
CA ALA A 222 8.99 -18.44 -11.08
C ALA A 222 9.54 -18.89 -9.71
N ALA A 223 8.80 -18.66 -8.63
CA ALA A 223 9.07 -19.12 -7.28
C ALA A 223 7.84 -19.89 -6.74
N HIS A 224 7.77 -21.20 -7.01
CA HIS A 224 6.57 -22.02 -6.89
C HIS A 224 6.43 -22.80 -5.58
#